data_AF-G5E3W3-F1
#
_entry.id   AF-G5E3W3-F1
#
_cell.length_a   1.000
_cell.length_b   1.000
_cell.length_c   1.000
_cell.angle_alpha   90.00
_cell.angle_beta   90.00
_cell.angle_gamma   90.00
#
_symmetry.space_group_name_H-M   'P 1'
#
loop_
_entity.id
_entity.type
_entity.pdbx_description
1 polymer ?
#
loop_
_entity_poly.entity_id
_entity_poly.type
_entity_poly.pdbx_seq_one_letter_code
_entity_poly.pdbx_strand_id
1 'polypeptide(L)'
;RPEQAMELLDFNYPDRMVRSFAVTCLEKYLTDDKLSQYLIQLVQVLKYEQYLDNLLVRFLLKKALTNQRIGHFFFWHLKSEMHNKTVSLRFGLLLESYCRACGMYLKLSRQEAMEKLINLTDILEECRIMSSAKRPLWLNWENPDIMSEMLFLNNEIIFKNGD
;
A
#
# COMPACT_ATOMS: atom_id res chain seq x y z
N ARG A 1 21.52 10.89 5.86
CA ARG A 1 20.08 11.25 5.91
C ARG A 1 19.27 10.09 5.31
N PRO A 2 18.00 9.87 5.68
CA PRO A 2 17.20 8.75 5.17
C PRO A 2 17.17 8.65 3.64
N GLU A 3 17.10 9.78 2.93
CA GLU A 3 17.09 9.85 1.47
C GLU A 3 18.38 9.31 0.85
N GLN A 4 19.53 9.60 1.46
CA GLN A 4 20.83 9.07 1.01
C GLN A 4 20.97 7.58 1.33
N ALA A 5 20.35 7.12 2.42
CA ALA A 5 20.35 5.69 2.76
C ALA A 5 19.49 4.88 1.79
N MET A 6 18.39 5.46 1.26
CA MET A 6 17.55 4.78 0.27
C MET A 6 18.29 4.51 -1.05
N GLU A 7 19.23 5.36 -1.45
CA GLU A 7 20.08 5.13 -2.63
C GLU A 7 20.85 3.81 -2.53
N LEU A 8 21.35 3.50 -1.33
CA LEU A 8 22.06 2.25 -1.03
C LEU A 8 21.16 1.00 -1.02
N LEU A 9 19.85 1.16 -1.22
CA LEU A 9 18.90 0.05 -1.39
C LEU A 9 18.57 -0.23 -2.87
N ASP A 10 19.12 0.54 -3.80
CA ASP A 10 18.93 0.31 -5.23
C ASP A 10 19.72 -0.92 -5.75
N PHE A 11 19.45 -1.34 -6.98
CA PHE A 11 20.08 -2.50 -7.62
C PHE A 11 21.61 -2.35 -7.76
N ASN A 12 22.13 -1.12 -7.75
CA ASN A 12 23.56 -0.82 -7.81
C ASN A 12 24.33 -1.28 -6.55
N TYR A 13 23.63 -1.55 -5.44
CA TYR A 13 24.21 -1.91 -4.15
C TYR A 13 23.65 -3.25 -3.64
N PRO A 14 24.10 -4.39 -4.21
CA PRO A 14 23.63 -5.72 -3.80
C PRO A 14 24.29 -6.23 -2.51
N ASP A 15 25.38 -5.60 -2.05
CA ASP A 15 26.13 -6.05 -0.88
C ASP A 15 25.29 -6.01 0.40
N ARG A 16 25.24 -7.13 1.12
CA ARG A 16 24.39 -7.29 2.31
C ARG A 16 24.75 -6.33 3.43
N MET A 17 26.04 -5.99 3.61
CA MET A 17 26.48 -5.08 4.66
C MET A 17 26.09 -3.64 4.35
N VAL A 18 26.24 -3.22 3.09
CA VAL A 18 25.79 -1.90 2.61
C VAL A 18 24.28 -1.74 2.82
N ARG A 19 23.49 -2.74 2.42
CA ARG A 19 22.03 -2.71 2.60
C ARG A 19 21.63 -2.74 4.08
N SER A 20 22.33 -3.53 4.90
CA SER A 20 22.11 -3.55 6.36
C SER A 20 22.38 -2.19 7.00
N PHE A 21 23.41 -1.49 6.55
CA PHE A 21 23.72 -0.13 7.01
C PHE A 21 22.62 0.86 6.60
N ALA A 22 22.14 0.75 5.37
CA ALA A 22 21.02 1.56 4.87
C ALA A 22 19.76 1.37 5.71
N VAL A 23 19.37 0.13 6.01
CA VAL A 23 18.20 -0.17 6.85
C VAL A 23 18.38 0.39 8.27
N THR A 24 19.56 0.23 8.88
CA THR A 24 19.86 0.83 10.19
C THR A 24 19.68 2.35 10.19
N CYS A 25 20.07 3.00 9.09
CA CYS A 25 19.85 4.45 8.92
C CYS A 25 18.36 4.79 8.81
N LEU A 26 17.57 3.99 8.08
CA LEU A 26 16.11 4.19 8.01
C LEU A 26 15.46 3.99 9.38
N GLU A 27 15.81 2.92 10.10
CA GLU A 27 15.29 2.64 11.44
C GLU A 27 15.52 3.79 12.42
N LYS A 28 16.69 4.42 12.35
CA LYS A 28 17.08 5.48 13.27
C LYS A 28 16.52 6.86 12.91
N TYR A 29 16.37 7.16 11.62
CA TYR A 29 16.15 8.54 11.16
C TYR A 29 14.90 8.74 10.28
N LEU A 30 14.25 7.68 9.80
CA LEU A 30 13.05 7.79 8.96
C LEU A 30 11.79 7.84 9.84
N THR A 31 11.10 8.99 9.82
CA THR A 31 9.81 9.15 10.49
C THR A 31 8.71 8.41 9.75
N ASP A 32 7.62 8.07 10.44
CA ASP A 32 6.48 7.37 9.84
C ASP A 32 5.80 8.20 8.72
N ASP A 33 5.81 9.53 8.82
CA ASP A 33 5.32 10.43 7.76
C ASP A 33 6.17 10.33 6.49
N LYS A 34 7.50 10.34 6.64
CA LYS A 34 8.43 10.18 5.51
C LYS A 34 8.42 8.77 4.96
N LEU A 35 8.30 7.76 5.83
CA LEU A 35 8.10 6.38 5.43
C LEU A 35 6.83 6.24 4.57
N SER A 36 5.72 6.86 4.97
CA SER A 36 4.48 6.85 4.18
C SER A 36 4.68 7.49 2.80
N GLN A 37 5.46 8.56 2.70
CA GLN A 37 5.78 9.22 1.42
C GLN A 37 6.65 8.34 0.50
N TYR A 38 7.59 7.59 1.06
CA TYR A 38 8.54 6.77 0.31
C TYR A 38 8.18 5.28 0.25
N LEU A 39 7.00 4.90 0.75
CA LEU A 39 6.63 3.50 0.97
C LEU A 39 6.61 2.72 -0.35
N ILE A 40 6.13 3.33 -1.43
CA ILE A 40 6.09 2.68 -2.74
C ILE A 40 7.51 2.35 -3.22
N GLN A 41 8.45 3.29 -3.12
CA GLN A 41 9.85 3.06 -3.50
C GLN A 41 10.48 1.96 -2.64
N LEU A 42 10.21 1.97 -1.33
CA LEU A 42 10.71 0.96 -0.40
C LEU A 42 10.14 -0.44 -0.70
N VAL A 43 8.88 -0.55 -1.13
CA VAL A 43 8.30 -1.81 -1.61
C VAL A 43 8.94 -2.24 -2.93
N GLN A 44 9.27 -1.31 -3.84
CA GLN A 44 9.93 -1.65 -5.10
C GLN A 44 11.33 -2.23 -4.89
N VAL A 45 12.14 -1.64 -4.01
CA VAL A 45 13.51 -2.13 -3.77
C VAL A 45 13.56 -3.50 -3.09
N LEU A 46 12.45 -3.98 -2.50
CA LEU A 46 12.34 -5.38 -2.05
C LEU A 46 12.55 -6.38 -3.18
N LYS A 47 12.35 -5.99 -4.45
CA LYS A 47 12.60 -6.83 -5.62
C LYS A 47 14.08 -7.15 -5.80
N TYR A 48 14.96 -6.25 -5.37
CA TYR A 48 16.41 -6.39 -5.46
C TYR A 48 17.04 -7.15 -4.29
N GLU A 49 16.26 -7.47 -3.25
CA GLU A 49 16.75 -8.31 -2.16
C GLU A 49 17.06 -9.73 -2.64
N GLN A 50 18.24 -10.23 -2.26
CA GLN A 50 18.68 -11.57 -2.66
C GLN A 50 17.87 -12.68 -1.99
N TYR A 51 17.43 -12.46 -0.75
CA TYR A 51 16.74 -13.45 0.07
C TYR A 51 15.36 -12.97 0.51
N LEU A 52 14.45 -13.90 0.75
CA LEU A 52 13.11 -13.61 1.26
C LEU A 52 13.15 -12.97 2.66
N ASP A 53 14.02 -13.48 3.51
CA ASP A 53 14.28 -12.92 4.84
C ASP A 53 15.50 -11.99 4.78
N ASN A 54 15.25 -10.71 5.02
CA ASN A 54 16.25 -9.65 5.06
C ASN A 54 15.79 -8.52 5.98
N LEU A 55 16.72 -7.61 6.32
CA LEU A 55 16.44 -6.55 7.29
C LEU A 55 15.40 -5.55 6.78
N LEU A 56 15.36 -5.27 5.47
CA LEU A 56 14.40 -4.34 4.90
C LEU A 56 12.97 -4.87 5.00
N VAL A 57 12.76 -6.16 4.70
CA VAL A 57 11.47 -6.83 4.89
C VAL A 57 11.02 -6.76 6.36
N ARG A 58 11.91 -7.09 7.30
CA ARG A 58 11.61 -7.05 8.73
C ARG A 58 11.26 -5.63 9.20
N PHE A 59 12.00 -4.63 8.74
CA PHE A 59 11.74 -3.21 9.03
C PHE A 59 10.35 -2.79 8.53
N LEU A 60 10.05 -3.02 7.24
CA LEU A 60 8.78 -2.62 6.64
C LEU A 60 7.60 -3.36 7.26
N LEU A 61 7.72 -4.67 7.49
CA LEU A 61 6.67 -5.47 8.11
C LEU A 61 6.40 -4.99 9.55
N LYS A 62 7.45 -4.73 10.33
CA LYS A 62 7.30 -4.19 11.70
C LYS A 62 6.56 -2.86 11.66
N LYS A 63 6.96 -1.92 10.78
CA LYS A 63 6.32 -0.61 10.63
C LYS A 63 4.85 -0.73 10.19
N ALA A 64 4.57 -1.60 9.23
CA ALA A 64 3.21 -1.87 8.74
C ALA A 64 2.28 -2.44 9.83
N LEU A 65 2.83 -3.26 10.74
CA LEU A 65 2.08 -3.82 11.87
C LEU A 65 1.89 -2.85 13.03
N THR A 66 2.80 -1.89 13.22
CA THR A 66 2.70 -0.89 14.30
C THR A 66 1.91 0.35 13.91
N ASN A 67 1.81 0.67 12.62
CA ASN A 67 1.12 1.84 12.12
C ASN A 67 0.12 1.42 11.03
N GLN A 68 -1.17 1.49 11.36
CA GLN A 68 -2.25 1.00 10.51
C GLN A 68 -2.34 1.74 9.16
N ARG A 69 -2.03 3.04 9.11
CA ARG A 69 -2.00 3.81 7.86
C ARG A 69 -0.91 3.27 6.93
N ILE A 70 0.28 3.01 7.46
CA ILE A 70 1.38 2.41 6.71
C ILE A 70 1.00 0.99 6.28
N GLY A 71 0.40 0.21 7.18
CA GLY A 71 -0.08 -1.15 6.91
C GLY A 71 -1.09 -1.21 5.76
N HIS A 72 -2.05 -0.29 5.70
CA HIS A 72 -3.02 -0.17 4.62
C HIS A 72 -2.34 -0.07 3.25
N PHE A 73 -1.47 0.92 3.08
CA PHE A 73 -0.79 1.17 1.81
C PHE A 73 0.23 0.07 1.50
N PHE A 74 0.93 -0.45 2.50
CA PHE A 74 1.83 -1.59 2.36
C PHE A 74 1.10 -2.82 1.78
N PHE A 75 -0.08 -3.16 2.32
CA PHE A 75 -0.91 -4.24 1.80
C PHE A 75 -1.26 -4.00 0.32
N TRP A 76 -1.76 -2.80 -0.02
CA TRP A 76 -2.20 -2.51 -1.38
C TRP A 76 -1.06 -2.44 -2.39
N HIS A 77 0.11 -1.92 -2.01
CA HIS A 77 1.30 -1.91 -2.87
C HIS A 77 1.80 -3.33 -3.18
N LEU A 78 1.76 -4.25 -2.22
CA LEU A 78 2.09 -5.65 -2.48
C LEU A 78 0.98 -6.35 -3.28
N LYS A 79 -0.28 -6.11 -2.93
CA LYS A 79 -1.43 -6.79 -3.52
C LYS A 79 -1.62 -6.44 -4.99
N SER A 80 -1.38 -5.18 -5.38
CA SER A 80 -1.51 -4.73 -6.77
C SER A 80 -0.54 -5.45 -7.72
N GLU A 81 0.61 -5.90 -7.22
CA GLU A 81 1.65 -6.57 -8.01
C GLU A 81 1.56 -8.11 -8.01
N MET A 82 0.57 -8.71 -7.35
CA MET A 82 0.45 -10.17 -7.28
C MET A 82 0.25 -10.87 -8.62
N HIS A 83 -0.16 -10.13 -9.66
CA HIS A 83 -0.26 -10.64 -11.03
C HIS A 83 1.12 -10.89 -11.67
N ASN A 84 2.18 -10.23 -11.18
CA ASN A 84 3.55 -10.42 -11.66
C ASN A 84 4.19 -11.67 -11.02
N LYS A 85 4.30 -12.74 -11.79
CA LYS A 85 4.81 -14.04 -11.32
C LYS A 85 6.20 -13.96 -10.69
N THR A 86 7.08 -13.08 -11.18
CA THR A 86 8.47 -12.93 -10.70
C THR A 86 8.54 -12.51 -9.23
N VAL A 87 7.57 -11.72 -8.75
CA VAL A 87 7.55 -11.21 -7.36
C VAL A 87 6.44 -11.84 -6.51
N SER A 88 5.49 -12.52 -7.16
CA SER A 88 4.29 -13.09 -6.52
C SER A 88 4.58 -13.98 -5.31
N LEU A 89 5.64 -14.81 -5.34
CA LEU A 89 6.03 -15.63 -4.20
C LEU A 89 6.47 -14.78 -3.01
N ARG A 90 7.40 -13.85 -3.23
CA ARG A 90 7.93 -12.96 -2.18
C ARG A 90 6.84 -12.10 -1.58
N PHE A 91 6.04 -11.45 -2.43
CA PHE A 91 4.97 -10.56 -1.98
C PHE A 91 3.82 -11.35 -1.35
N GLY A 92 3.52 -12.56 -1.84
CA GLY A 92 2.53 -13.45 -1.26
C GLY A 92 2.88 -13.89 0.17
N LEU A 93 4.12 -14.32 0.40
CA LEU A 93 4.60 -14.68 1.74
C LEU A 93 4.61 -13.47 2.69
N LEU A 94 5.00 -12.30 2.19
CA LEU A 94 5.00 -11.08 2.98
C LEU A 94 3.58 -10.63 3.35
N LEU A 95 2.65 -10.67 2.40
CA LEU A 95 1.22 -10.45 2.65
C LEU A 95 0.68 -11.45 3.66
N GLU A 96 1.00 -12.74 3.54
CA GLU A 96 0.57 -13.76 4.51
C GLU A 96 1.03 -13.41 5.92
N SER A 97 2.33 -13.09 6.09
CA SER A 97 2.89 -12.70 7.40
C SER A 97 2.22 -11.46 7.98
N TYR A 98 1.95 -10.45 7.16
CA TYR A 98 1.20 -9.25 7.56
C TYR A 98 -0.23 -9.61 7.97
N CYS A 99 -0.93 -10.41 7.17
CA CYS A 99 -2.33 -10.75 7.40
C CYS A 99 -2.53 -11.59 8.68
N ARG A 100 -1.56 -12.43 9.02
CA ARG A 100 -1.58 -13.21 10.26
C ARG A 100 -1.42 -12.34 11.51
N ALA A 101 -0.78 -11.18 11.39
CA ALA A 101 -0.41 -10.33 12.53
C ALA A 101 -1.19 -9.01 12.63
N CYS A 102 -1.81 -8.51 11.55
CA CYS A 102 -2.49 -7.21 11.54
C CYS A 102 -3.85 -7.18 12.28
N GLY A 103 -4.27 -8.30 12.89
CA GLY A 103 -5.47 -8.39 13.73
C GLY A 103 -6.78 -8.14 12.98
N MET A 104 -7.74 -7.48 13.65
CA MET A 104 -9.08 -7.21 13.11
C MET A 104 -9.08 -6.32 11.86
N TYR A 105 -7.96 -5.65 11.56
CA TYR A 105 -7.84 -4.77 10.41
C TYR A 105 -8.09 -5.47 9.07
N LEU A 106 -7.70 -6.74 8.94
CA LEU A 106 -7.91 -7.48 7.69
C LEU A 106 -9.41 -7.73 7.40
N LYS A 107 -10.25 -7.77 8.44
CA LYS A 107 -11.70 -7.85 8.27
C LYS A 107 -12.24 -6.51 7.77
N LEU A 108 -11.79 -5.40 8.38
CA LEU A 108 -12.20 -4.04 8.01
C LEU A 108 -11.82 -3.69 6.56
N SER A 109 -10.59 -3.95 6.11
CA SER A 109 -10.20 -3.63 4.73
C SER A 109 -10.89 -4.49 3.67
N ARG A 110 -11.21 -5.76 4.00
CA ARG A 110 -12.05 -6.62 3.16
C ARG A 110 -13.50 -6.14 3.13
N GLN A 111 -14.05 -5.75 4.27
CA GLN A 111 -15.40 -5.23 4.39
C GLN A 111 -15.52 -3.92 3.63
N GLU A 112 -14.61 -2.95 3.80
CA GLU A 112 -14.63 -1.69 3.06
C GLU A 112 -14.59 -1.90 1.53
N ALA A 113 -13.77 -2.83 1.04
CA ALA A 113 -13.70 -3.12 -0.39
C ALA A 113 -14.93 -3.88 -0.90
N MET A 114 -15.45 -4.85 -0.13
CA MET A 114 -16.64 -5.61 -0.51
C MET A 114 -17.93 -4.81 -0.36
N GLU A 115 -18.09 -3.99 0.68
CA GLU A 115 -19.21 -3.05 0.86
C GLU A 115 -19.23 -2.04 -0.26
N LYS A 116 -18.08 -1.49 -0.69
CA LYS A 116 -18.04 -0.60 -1.86
C LYS A 116 -18.44 -1.29 -3.15
N LEU A 117 -18.09 -2.57 -3.34
CA LEU A 117 -18.49 -3.37 -4.51
C LEU A 117 -19.95 -3.82 -4.45
N ILE A 118 -20.49 -4.10 -3.27
CA ILE A 118 -21.90 -4.46 -3.06
C ILE A 118 -22.76 -3.21 -3.23
N ASN A 119 -22.37 -2.08 -2.65
CA ASN A 119 -23.03 -0.80 -2.86
C ASN A 119 -22.92 -0.31 -4.31
N LEU A 120 -22.06 -0.86 -5.17
CA LEU A 120 -22.14 -0.53 -6.59
C LEU A 120 -23.52 -0.82 -7.16
N THR A 121 -24.28 -1.81 -6.66
CA THR A 121 -25.66 -2.01 -7.14
C THR A 121 -26.63 -0.91 -6.71
N ASP A 122 -26.40 -0.26 -5.57
CA ASP A 122 -27.25 0.82 -5.05
C ASP A 122 -26.75 2.23 -5.48
N ILE A 123 -25.44 2.41 -5.69
CA ILE A 123 -24.77 3.64 -6.15
C ILE A 123 -24.96 3.85 -7.67
N LEU A 124 -25.53 2.89 -8.40
CA LEU A 124 -25.73 2.97 -9.85
C LEU A 124 -26.52 4.20 -10.30
N GLU A 125 -27.39 4.77 -9.45
CA GLU A 125 -28.18 5.95 -9.79
C GLU A 125 -27.33 7.23 -9.94
N GLU A 126 -26.25 7.37 -9.16
CA GLU A 126 -25.33 8.51 -9.24
C GLU A 126 -24.01 8.21 -9.97
N CYS A 127 -23.72 6.93 -10.21
CA CYS A 127 -22.52 6.49 -10.91
C CYS A 127 -22.55 6.93 -12.38
N ARG A 128 -21.51 7.63 -12.85
CA ARG A 128 -21.40 8.07 -14.25
C ARG A 128 -20.25 7.39 -14.95
N ILE A 129 -20.52 6.86 -16.15
CA ILE A 129 -19.47 6.39 -17.05
C ILE A 129 -18.90 7.60 -17.77
N MET A 130 -17.61 7.87 -17.57
CA MET A 130 -16.93 8.99 -18.23
C MET A 130 -16.68 8.70 -19.72
N SER A 131 -16.58 9.76 -20.52
CA SER A 131 -16.42 9.68 -21.99
C SER A 131 -14.98 9.41 -22.47
N SER A 132 -14.00 9.32 -21.56
CA SER A 132 -12.62 9.04 -21.94
C SER A 132 -12.43 7.61 -22.45
N ALA A 133 -11.32 7.35 -23.16
CA ALA A 133 -11.10 6.13 -23.94
C ALA A 133 -11.27 4.81 -23.16
N LYS A 134 -10.99 4.80 -21.85
CA LYS A 134 -11.10 3.62 -20.97
C LYS A 134 -12.40 3.58 -20.16
N ARG A 135 -13.32 4.50 -20.45
CA ARG A 135 -14.66 4.63 -19.83
C ARG A 135 -14.64 4.43 -18.31
N PRO A 136 -13.81 5.19 -17.56
CA PRO A 136 -13.74 5.05 -16.12
C PRO A 136 -15.11 5.35 -15.48
N LEU A 137 -15.35 4.70 -14.35
CA LEU A 137 -16.53 4.91 -13.53
C LEU A 137 -16.22 6.03 -12.54
N TRP A 138 -17.02 7.08 -12.56
CA TRP A 138 -17.05 8.07 -11.51
C TRP A 138 -18.07 7.63 -10.46
N LEU A 139 -17.58 7.32 -9.27
CA LEU A 139 -18.35 6.85 -8.12
C LEU A 139 -18.51 8.01 -7.15
N ASN A 140 -19.75 8.23 -6.69
CA ASN A 140 -20.09 9.22 -5.68
C ASN A 140 -20.90 8.53 -4.57
N TRP A 141 -20.61 8.84 -3.31
CA TRP A 141 -21.44 8.40 -2.19
C TRP A 141 -21.38 9.41 -1.03
N GLU A 142 -22.48 9.51 -0.30
CA GLU A 142 -22.56 10.35 0.89
C GLU A 142 -21.53 9.95 1.95
N ASN A 143 -20.95 10.94 2.60
CA ASN A 143 -20.07 10.76 3.74
C ASN A 143 -20.92 10.56 5.00
N PRO A 144 -20.94 9.36 5.61
CA PRO A 144 -21.79 9.06 6.77
C PRO A 144 -21.29 9.72 8.07
N ASP A 145 -20.16 10.44 8.03
CA ASP A 145 -19.65 11.17 9.17
C ASP A 145 -20.63 12.26 9.61
N ILE A 146 -20.91 12.33 10.92
CA ILE A 146 -21.86 13.29 11.52
C ILE A 146 -21.40 14.74 11.26
N MET A 147 -20.10 14.96 11.07
CA MET A 147 -19.51 16.26 10.76
C MET A 147 -19.11 16.40 9.28
N SER A 148 -19.72 15.62 8.38
CA SER A 148 -19.42 15.67 6.94
C SER A 148 -19.54 17.09 6.35
N GLU A 149 -20.46 17.91 6.85
CA GLU A 149 -20.62 19.33 6.50
C GLU A 149 -19.36 20.18 6.73
N MET A 150 -18.46 19.78 7.64
CA MET A 150 -17.22 20.50 7.94
C MET A 150 -16.04 20.09 7.06
N LEU A 151 -16.16 19.01 6.29
CA LEU A 151 -15.09 18.46 5.46
C LEU A 151 -15.54 18.31 4.01
N PHE A 152 -16.39 17.31 3.77
CA PHE A 152 -17.01 17.02 2.48
C PHE A 152 -18.25 16.17 2.73
N LEU A 153 -19.36 16.57 2.11
CA LEU A 153 -20.64 15.84 2.16
C LEU A 153 -20.58 14.52 1.39
N ASN A 154 -19.77 14.49 0.34
CA ASN A 154 -19.70 13.40 -0.62
C ASN A 154 -18.25 12.95 -0.82
N ASN A 155 -18.06 11.65 -0.96
CA ASN A 155 -16.81 11.05 -1.39
C ASN A 155 -16.89 10.74 -2.89
N GLU A 156 -15.90 11.22 -3.64
CA GLU A 156 -15.83 11.01 -5.08
C GLU A 156 -14.56 10.21 -5.43
N ILE A 157 -14.72 9.10 -6.14
CA ILE A 157 -13.59 8.29 -6.64
C ILE A 157 -13.79 7.94 -8.11
N ILE A 158 -12.73 8.08 -8.91
CA ILE A 158 -12.68 7.57 -10.28
C ILE A 158 -12.06 6.16 -10.24
N PHE A 159 -12.85 5.15 -10.61
CA PHE A 159 -12.37 3.79 -10.84
C PHE A 159 -12.06 3.58 -12.32
N LYS A 160 -10.84 3.16 -12.63
CA LYS A 160 -10.37 2.94 -13.99
C LYS A 160 -9.77 1.55 -14.14
N ASN A 161 -10.13 0.84 -15.21
CA ASN A 161 -9.60 -0.47 -15.54
C ASN A 161 -8.94 -0.44 -16.92
N GLY A 162 -7.68 -0.87 -16.99
CA GLY A 162 -6.86 -0.92 -18.20
C GLY A 162 -6.44 0.48 -18.67
N ASP A 163 -5.32 1.00 -18.20
CA ASP A 163 -4.60 2.12 -18.82
C ASP A 163 -3.76 1.64 -20.02
#